data_AF-A0A0S2LVQ1-F1
#
_entry.id   AF-A0A0S2LVQ1-F1
#
_cell.length_a   1.000
_cell.length_b   1.000
_cell.length_c   1.000
_cell.angle_alpha   90.00
_cell.angle_beta   90.00
_cell.angle_gamma   90.00
#
_symmetry.space_group_name_H-M   'P 1'
#
loop_
_entity.id
_entity.type
_entity.pdbx_description
1 polymer ?
#
loop_
_entity_poly.entity_id
_entity_poly.type
_entity_poly.pdbx_seq_one_letter_code
_entity_poly.pdbx_strand_id
1 'polypeptide(L)'
;MATSASVTLFFIAEGDAGTSGPAVGCGDSAISVTSQTVTYTDPVEGALRTLLANHAAHIGQSGLRNALADARLIVDSVDRSGTTITAHLSGTLSLAGECDIPRVEQQLLLTAQQAAGTTVAITINGKTLTEALSLK
;
A
#
# COMPACT_ATOMS: atom_id res chain seq x y z
N MET A 1 23.08 1.73 -5.50
CA MET A 1 22.92 1.95 -6.95
C MET A 1 21.43 1.94 -7.25
N ALA A 2 20.96 2.80 -8.15
CA ALA A 2 19.55 2.80 -8.53
C ALA A 2 19.26 1.62 -9.47
N THR A 3 18.15 0.93 -9.23
CA THR A 3 17.64 -0.19 -10.02
C THR A 3 16.43 0.28 -10.82
N SER A 4 16.28 -0.17 -12.07
CA SER A 4 15.08 0.08 -12.86
C SER A 4 14.36 -1.23 -13.16
N ALA A 5 13.16 -1.40 -12.59
CA ALA A 5 12.33 -2.59 -12.77
C ALA A 5 10.86 -2.25 -12.49
N SER A 6 9.95 -3.11 -12.92
CA SER A 6 8.54 -3.02 -12.51
C SER A 6 8.39 -3.48 -11.06
N VAL A 7 7.50 -2.81 -10.32
CA VAL A 7 7.11 -3.20 -8.95
C VAL A 7 5.68 -3.73 -8.92
N THR A 8 5.39 -4.62 -7.98
CA THR A 8 4.04 -5.14 -7.75
C THR A 8 3.31 -4.25 -6.76
N LEU A 9 2.12 -3.79 -7.16
CA LEU A 9 1.23 -2.97 -6.34
C LEU A 9 -0.03 -3.77 -6.03
N PHE A 10 -0.66 -3.53 -4.89
CA PHE A 10 -1.97 -4.11 -4.59
C PHE A 10 -3.07 -3.06 -4.72
N PHE A 11 -4.24 -3.53 -5.13
CA PHE A 11 -5.49 -2.77 -5.24
C PHE A 11 -6.66 -3.62 -4.74
N ILE A 12 -7.82 -3.00 -4.54
CA ILE A 12 -8.97 -3.63 -3.89
C ILE A 12 -10.02 -4.03 -4.94
N ALA A 13 -10.40 -5.31 -4.94
CA ALA A 13 -11.63 -5.79 -5.58
C ALA A 13 -12.73 -5.85 -4.52
N GLU A 14 -13.81 -5.11 -4.72
CA GLU A 14 -14.90 -5.07 -3.75
C GLU A 14 -15.85 -6.25 -3.83
N GLY A 15 -16.31 -6.73 -2.67
CA GLY A 15 -17.39 -7.72 -2.59
C GLY A 15 -17.04 -9.10 -3.16
N ASP A 16 -15.75 -9.37 -3.39
CA ASP A 16 -15.24 -10.62 -3.96
C ASP A 16 -14.86 -11.66 -2.87
N ALA A 17 -14.95 -11.28 -1.59
CA ALA A 17 -14.82 -12.13 -0.41
C ALA A 17 -13.55 -13.02 -0.36
N GLY A 18 -12.44 -12.54 -0.92
CA GLY A 18 -11.18 -13.28 -0.98
C GLY A 18 -11.10 -14.31 -2.12
N THR A 19 -12.00 -14.28 -3.10
CA THR A 19 -12.02 -15.25 -4.21
C THR A 19 -10.83 -15.06 -5.16
N SER A 20 -10.51 -13.80 -5.47
CA SER A 20 -9.52 -13.43 -6.47
C SER A 20 -8.15 -13.03 -5.87
N GLY A 21 -8.04 -13.00 -4.54
CA GLY A 21 -6.83 -12.63 -3.81
C GLY A 21 -7.02 -12.71 -2.29
N PRO A 22 -6.03 -12.30 -1.47
CA PRO A 22 -6.18 -12.28 -0.02
C PRO A 22 -7.42 -11.49 0.41
N ALA A 23 -8.21 -12.05 1.33
CA ALA A 23 -9.40 -11.39 1.86
C ALA A 23 -9.04 -10.11 2.62
N VAL A 24 -9.83 -9.06 2.39
CA VAL A 24 -9.66 -7.74 3.01
C VAL A 24 -10.99 -7.31 3.63
N GLY A 25 -10.98 -7.11 4.95
CA GLY A 25 -12.05 -6.42 5.67
C GLY A 25 -13.47 -6.83 5.30
N CYS A 26 -14.24 -5.86 4.78
CA CYS A 26 -15.68 -5.91 4.49
C CYS A 26 -16.11 -6.87 3.35
N GLY A 27 -15.41 -7.99 3.17
CA GLY A 27 -15.66 -8.93 2.10
C GLY A 27 -15.00 -8.54 0.78
N ASP A 28 -13.90 -7.82 0.82
CA ASP A 28 -13.11 -7.45 -0.35
C ASP A 28 -11.93 -8.41 -0.57
N SER A 29 -11.23 -8.25 -1.69
CA SER A 29 -9.99 -8.97 -2.00
C SER A 29 -8.88 -7.98 -2.39
N ALA A 30 -7.65 -8.27 -2.02
CA ALA A 30 -6.48 -7.55 -2.52
C ALA A 30 -5.92 -8.24 -3.79
N ILE A 31 -5.84 -7.51 -4.90
CA ILE A 31 -5.31 -8.04 -6.16
C ILE A 31 -4.03 -7.31 -6.55
N SER A 32 -3.03 -8.09 -6.94
CA SER A 32 -1.75 -7.57 -7.39
C SER A 32 -1.79 -7.10 -8.85
N VAL A 33 -1.16 -5.97 -9.12
CA VAL A 33 -1.00 -5.37 -10.45
C VAL A 33 0.46 -4.99 -10.63
N THR A 34 1.02 -5.37 -11.77
CA THR A 34 2.40 -4.99 -12.12
C THR A 34 2.42 -3.57 -12.66
N SER A 35 3.24 -2.72 -12.07
CA SER A 35 3.43 -1.33 -12.54
C SER A 35 4.31 -1.26 -13.80
N GLN A 36 4.39 -0.07 -14.38
CA GLN A 36 5.42 0.25 -15.37
C GLN A 36 6.82 0.19 -14.73
N THR A 37 7.86 0.18 -15.55
CA THR A 37 9.24 0.25 -15.06
C THR A 37 9.47 1.56 -14.31
N VAL A 38 9.91 1.45 -13.06
CA VAL A 38 10.27 2.57 -12.20
C VAL A 38 11.70 2.45 -11.72
N THR A 39 12.32 3.57 -11.37
CA THR A 39 13.68 3.61 -10.83
C THR A 39 13.65 3.84 -9.33
N TYR A 40 14.36 3.00 -8.57
CA TYR A 40 14.41 3.07 -7.11
C TYR A 40 15.75 2.57 -6.55
N THR A 41 16.10 3.02 -5.35
CA THR A 41 17.25 2.50 -4.60
C THR A 41 16.83 1.41 -3.61
N ASP A 42 15.59 1.46 -3.13
CA ASP A 42 14.96 0.45 -2.29
C ASP A 42 13.65 -0.02 -2.93
N PRO A 43 13.42 -1.33 -3.11
CA PRO A 43 12.19 -1.83 -3.73
C PRO A 43 10.92 -1.49 -2.95
N VAL A 44 10.96 -1.44 -1.61
CA VAL A 44 9.81 -1.07 -0.76
C VAL A 44 9.47 0.39 -0.98
N GLU A 45 10.48 1.25 -1.00
CA GLU A 45 10.31 2.67 -1.30
C GLU A 45 9.73 2.87 -2.71
N GLY A 46 10.30 2.17 -3.71
CA GLY A 46 9.84 2.23 -5.10
C GLY A 46 8.38 1.80 -5.26
N ALA A 47 7.98 0.69 -4.63
CA ALA A 47 6.60 0.19 -4.66
C ALA A 47 5.63 1.16 -3.99
N LEU A 48 5.93 1.60 -2.77
CA LEU A 48 5.06 2.53 -2.03
C LEU A 48 4.97 3.90 -2.71
N ARG A 49 6.07 4.46 -3.22
CA ARG A 49 6.02 5.73 -3.97
C ARG A 49 5.19 5.60 -5.24
N THR A 50 5.31 4.49 -5.96
CA THR A 50 4.51 4.25 -7.18
C THR A 50 3.03 4.11 -6.86
N LEU A 51 2.70 3.41 -5.76
CA LEU A 51 1.33 3.27 -5.28
C LEU A 51 0.73 4.63 -4.89
N LEU A 52 1.45 5.40 -4.07
CA LEU A 52 0.98 6.67 -3.51
C LEU A 52 0.92 7.80 -4.54
N ALA A 53 1.70 7.72 -5.63
CA ALA A 53 1.61 8.65 -6.74
C ALA A 53 0.36 8.44 -7.61
N ASN A 54 -0.31 7.29 -7.50
CA ASN A 54 -1.53 7.00 -8.23
C ASN A 54 -2.74 7.55 -7.48
N HIS A 55 -3.30 8.66 -7.96
CA HIS A 55 -4.53 9.26 -7.41
C HIS A 55 -5.81 8.84 -8.15
N ALA A 56 -5.75 7.86 -9.06
CA ALA A 56 -6.93 7.34 -9.73
C ALA A 56 -7.69 6.39 -8.78
N ALA A 57 -8.96 6.70 -8.51
CA ALA A 57 -9.83 5.86 -7.66
C ALA A 57 -10.06 4.46 -8.24
N HIS A 58 -9.98 4.31 -9.57
CA HIS A 58 -10.18 3.05 -10.29
C HIS A 58 -9.00 2.76 -11.22
N ILE A 59 -8.63 1.48 -11.33
CA ILE A 59 -7.50 1.05 -12.15
C ILE A 59 -7.98 0.64 -13.54
N GLY A 60 -8.00 1.59 -14.46
CA GLY A 60 -8.48 1.37 -15.83
C GLY A 60 -9.90 0.81 -15.85
N GLN A 61 -10.12 -0.25 -16.62
CA GLN A 61 -11.41 -0.97 -16.71
C GLN A 61 -11.41 -2.29 -15.93
N SER A 62 -10.47 -2.48 -15.01
CA SER A 62 -10.32 -3.75 -14.28
C SER A 62 -11.38 -4.01 -13.21
N GLY A 63 -12.13 -2.97 -12.80
CA GLY A 63 -12.99 -3.01 -11.63
C GLY A 63 -12.25 -2.88 -10.30
N LEU A 64 -10.91 -2.80 -10.31
CA LEU A 64 -10.11 -2.60 -9.11
C LEU A 64 -10.12 -1.15 -8.67
N ARG A 65 -10.10 -0.96 -7.35
CA ARG A 65 -10.08 0.35 -6.70
C ARG A 65 -8.79 0.62 -5.94
N ASN A 66 -8.45 1.89 -5.88
CA ASN A 66 -7.37 2.37 -5.06
C ASN A 66 -7.93 3.05 -3.80
N ALA A 67 -7.77 2.42 -2.64
CA ALA A 67 -8.22 2.98 -1.36
C ALA A 67 -7.36 4.19 -0.91
N LEU A 68 -6.19 4.39 -1.52
CA LEU A 68 -5.27 5.48 -1.24
C LEU A 68 -5.43 6.67 -2.21
N ALA A 69 -6.42 6.66 -3.12
CA ALA A 69 -6.54 7.67 -4.16
C ALA A 69 -6.61 9.11 -3.61
N ASP A 70 -7.34 9.30 -2.50
CA ASP A 70 -7.50 10.59 -1.83
C ASP A 70 -6.45 10.83 -0.72
N ALA A 71 -5.59 9.85 -0.44
CA ALA A 71 -4.52 10.00 0.53
C ALA A 71 -3.42 10.91 -0.02
N ARG A 72 -2.83 11.73 0.85
CA ARG A 72 -1.65 12.55 0.56
C ARG A 72 -0.49 12.08 1.42
N LEU A 73 -0.07 10.84 1.19
CA LEU A 73 1.06 10.23 1.87
C LEU A 73 2.31 10.31 1.00
N ILE A 74 3.45 10.46 1.65
CA ILE A 74 4.77 10.37 1.05
C ILE A 74 5.60 9.35 1.83
N VAL A 75 6.55 8.71 1.15
CA VAL A 75 7.53 7.82 1.79
C VAL A 75 8.73 8.68 2.21
N ASP A 76 9.00 8.74 3.51
CA ASP A 76 10.12 9.49 4.06
C ASP A 76 11.41 8.65 4.02
N SER A 77 11.32 7.38 4.44
CA SER A 77 12.45 6.46 4.46
C SER A 77 12.03 5.00 4.62
N VAL A 78 12.96 4.08 4.36
CA VAL A 78 12.83 2.65 4.66
C VAL A 78 14.02 2.26 5.52
N ASP A 79 13.78 1.88 6.78
CA ASP A 79 14.81 1.34 7.66
C ASP A 79 14.92 -0.18 7.49
N ARG A 80 16.15 -0.64 7.27
CA ARG A 80 16.53 -2.07 7.18
C ARG A 80 17.60 -2.45 8.19
N SER A 81 17.93 -1.56 9.13
CA SER A 81 19.01 -1.80 10.10
C SER A 81 18.59 -2.76 11.22
N GLY A 82 17.29 -2.82 11.50
CA GLY A 82 16.70 -3.73 12.48
C GLY A 82 16.37 -5.13 11.97
N THR A 83 15.71 -5.92 12.83
CA THR A 83 15.22 -7.27 12.51
C THR A 83 13.96 -7.27 11.64
N THR A 84 13.32 -6.11 11.47
CA THR A 84 12.09 -5.93 10.70
C THR A 84 12.24 -4.68 9.86
N ILE A 85 11.94 -4.79 8.57
CA ILE A 85 11.98 -3.66 7.65
C ILE A 85 10.83 -2.71 8.04
N THR A 86 11.12 -1.44 8.21
CA THR A 86 10.12 -0.43 8.57
C THR A 86 10.08 0.68 7.54
N ALA A 87 8.92 0.88 6.90
CA ALA A 87 8.69 2.04 6.04
C ALA A 87 8.09 3.18 6.87
N HIS A 88 8.70 4.36 6.78
CA HIS A 88 8.23 5.58 7.41
C HIS A 88 7.56 6.46 6.36
N LEU A 89 6.31 6.80 6.63
CA LEU A 89 5.50 7.65 5.78
C LEU A 89 5.03 8.86 6.58
N SER A 90 4.74 9.94 5.87
CA SER A 90 4.13 11.14 6.44
C SER A 90 3.02 11.67 5.54
N GLY A 91 2.11 12.46 6.12
CA GLY A 91 1.02 13.11 5.39
C GLY A 91 -0.36 12.79 5.95
N THR A 92 -1.38 12.83 5.10
CA THR A 92 -2.79 12.69 5.52
C THR A 92 -3.48 11.53 4.83
N LEU A 93 -4.22 10.76 5.63
CA LEU A 93 -5.15 9.75 5.16
C LEU A 93 -6.53 10.36 4.93
N SER A 94 -7.28 9.80 3.99
CA SER A 94 -8.69 10.10 3.76
C SER A 94 -9.47 8.80 3.90
N LEU A 95 -10.08 8.59 5.07
CA LEU A 95 -10.89 7.41 5.37
C LEU A 95 -12.34 7.87 5.48
N ALA A 96 -13.24 7.31 4.66
CA ALA A 96 -14.64 7.68 4.59
C ALA A 96 -15.56 6.66 5.29
N GLY A 97 -15.05 5.50 5.71
CA GLY A 97 -15.80 4.50 6.45
C GLY A 97 -14.97 3.40 7.08
N GLU A 98 -15.63 2.51 7.84
CA GLU A 98 -14.98 1.39 8.54
C GLU A 98 -14.29 0.40 7.59
N CYS A 99 -14.78 0.27 6.35
CA CYS A 99 -14.19 -0.57 5.33
C CYS A 99 -12.90 0.02 4.74
N ASP A 100 -12.69 1.33 4.83
CA ASP A 100 -11.48 1.95 4.28
C ASP A 100 -10.25 1.63 5.13
N ILE A 101 -10.42 1.43 6.44
CA ILE A 101 -9.33 1.03 7.35
C ILE A 101 -8.63 -0.25 6.86
N PRO A 102 -9.31 -1.41 6.77
CA PRO A 102 -8.67 -2.64 6.34
C PRO A 102 -8.21 -2.56 4.88
N ARG A 103 -8.90 -1.80 4.02
CA ARG A 103 -8.48 -1.60 2.62
C ARG A 103 -7.16 -0.88 2.52
N VAL A 104 -7.04 0.28 3.15
CA VAL A 104 -5.80 1.06 3.17
C VAL A 104 -4.68 0.28 3.84
N GLU A 105 -4.96 -0.36 4.98
CA GLU A 105 -3.98 -1.16 5.71
C GLU A 105 -3.39 -2.26 4.82
N GLN A 106 -4.24 -3.10 4.23
CA GLN A 106 -3.81 -4.23 3.42
C GLN A 106 -3.16 -3.79 2.12
N GLN A 107 -3.66 -2.72 1.49
CA GLN A 107 -3.08 -2.21 0.26
C GLN A 107 -1.64 -1.72 0.46
N LEU A 108 -1.36 -1.01 1.56
CA LEU A 108 -0.01 -0.58 1.93
C LEU A 108 0.89 -1.76 2.32
N LEU A 109 0.43 -2.62 3.23
CA LEU A 109 1.21 -3.73 3.77
C LEU A 109 1.57 -4.74 2.69
N LEU A 110 0.61 -5.21 1.89
CA LEU A 110 0.86 -6.21 0.86
C LEU A 110 1.80 -5.67 -0.22
N THR A 111 1.66 -4.41 -0.61
CA THR A 111 2.58 -3.76 -1.55
C THR A 111 4.00 -3.71 -1.01
N ALA A 112 4.17 -3.27 0.24
CA ALA A 112 5.49 -3.20 0.88
C ALA A 112 6.12 -4.59 1.07
N GLN A 113 5.35 -5.56 1.56
CA GLN A 113 5.80 -6.93 1.81
C GLN A 113 6.19 -7.66 0.53
N GLN A 114 5.40 -7.50 -0.53
CA GLN A 114 5.71 -8.08 -1.83
C GLN A 114 7.01 -7.51 -2.40
N ALA A 115 7.26 -6.22 -2.23
CA ALA A 115 8.49 -5.57 -2.67
C ALA A 115 9.71 -5.98 -1.82
N ALA A 116 9.50 -6.23 -0.53
CA ALA A 116 10.54 -6.68 0.39
C ALA A 116 10.86 -8.18 0.27
N GLY A 117 9.89 -9.00 -0.13
CA GLY A 117 9.94 -10.46 -0.02
C GLY A 117 9.85 -10.98 1.41
N THR A 118 9.45 -10.13 2.36
CA THR A 118 9.35 -10.44 3.81
C THR A 118 8.37 -9.48 4.50
N THR A 119 8.14 -9.68 5.79
CA THR A 119 7.29 -8.81 6.61
C THR A 119 7.87 -7.40 6.69
N VAL A 120 7.00 -6.40 6.46
CA VAL A 120 7.32 -4.98 6.57
C VAL A 120 6.35 -4.34 7.56
N ALA A 121 6.88 -3.53 8.47
CA ALA A 121 6.12 -2.63 9.31
C ALA A 121 5.98 -1.27 8.63
N ILE A 122 4.88 -0.57 8.87
CA ILE A 122 4.63 0.76 8.32
C ILE A 122 4.29 1.70 9.47
N THR A 123 4.85 2.90 9.41
CA THR A 123 4.49 4.01 10.31
C THR A 123 4.02 5.21 9.50
N ILE A 124 3.04 5.94 10.02
CA ILE A 124 2.52 7.16 9.42
C ILE A 124 2.59 8.28 10.46
N ASN A 125 3.29 9.36 10.15
CA ASN A 125 3.51 10.49 11.07
C ASN A 125 4.09 10.05 12.44
N GLY A 126 5.00 9.07 12.43
CA GLY A 126 5.62 8.51 13.63
C GLY A 126 4.76 7.57 14.48
N LYS A 127 3.53 7.26 14.05
CA LYS A 127 2.64 6.28 14.69
C LYS A 127 2.65 4.96 13.93
N THR A 128 2.35 3.86 14.61
CA THR A 128 2.15 2.57 13.91
C THR A 128 0.98 2.66 12.93
N LEU A 129 0.98 1.83 11.89
CA LEU A 129 -0.11 1.83 10.91
C LEU A 129 -1.48 1.64 11.56
N THR A 130 -1.60 0.71 12.52
CA THR A 130 -2.85 0.48 13.26
C THR A 130 -3.29 1.74 14.02
N GLU A 131 -2.39 2.41 14.74
CA GLU A 131 -2.71 3.67 15.44
C GLU A 131 -3.06 4.82 14.50
N ALA A 132 -2.46 4.87 13.31
CA ALA A 132 -2.72 5.90 12.31
C ALA A 132 -4.08 5.70 11.62
N LEU A 133 -4.55 4.46 11.50
CA LEU A 133 -5.82 4.10 10.88
C LEU A 133 -6.98 3.99 11.87
N SER A 134 -6.71 3.89 13.18
CA SER A 134 -7.75 3.94 14.21
C SER A 134 -8.48 5.27 14.16
N LEU A 135 -9.65 5.28 13.53
CA LEU A 135 -10.64 6.34 13.66
C LEU A 135 -11.02 6.44 15.14
N LYS A 136 -10.90 7.64 15.70
CA LYS A 136 -11.30 7.93 17.06
C LYS A 136 -12.78 8.28 17.11
#